data_AF-X1J586-F1
#
_entry.id   AF-X1J586-F1
#
_cell.length_a   1.000
_cell.length_b   1.000
_cell.length_c   1.000
_cell.angle_alpha   90.00
_cell.angle_beta   90.00
_cell.angle_gamma   90.00
#
_symmetry.space_group_name_H-M   'P 1'
#
loop_
_entity.id
_entity.type
_entity.pdbx_description
1 polymer ?
#
loop_
_entity_poly.entity_id
_entity_poly.type
_entity_poly.pdbx_seq_one_letter_code
_entity_poly.pdbx_strand_id
1 'polypeptide(L)' 'MRFYTQQHQFYCGIDHHTRTMYVCIMDNEGKVLTHKNIATTAEDLI' A
#
# COMPACT_ATOMS: atom_id res chain seq x y z
N MET A 1 -22.10 -3.02 9.64
CA MET A 1 -20.96 -2.81 8.73
C MET A 1 -21.29 -3.48 7.40
N ARG A 2 -21.01 -2.83 6.26
CA ARG A 2 -21.21 -3.43 4.93
C ARG A 2 -19.84 -3.91 4.44
N PHE A 3 -19.67 -5.22 4.30
CA PHE A 3 -18.42 -5.79 3.81
C PHE A 3 -18.39 -5.79 2.29
N TYR A 4 -17.24 -5.44 1.74
CA TYR A 4 -16.96 -5.62 0.33
C TYR A 4 -16.58 -7.09 0.09
N THR A 5 -17.28 -7.76 -0.82
CA THR A 5 -17.16 -9.22 -1.04
C THR A 5 -16.59 -9.59 -2.40
N GLN A 6 -16.28 -8.60 -3.25
CA GLN A 6 -15.67 -8.85 -4.54
C GLN A 6 -14.14 -8.88 -4.41
N GLN A 7 -13.48 -9.60 -5.30
CA GLN A 7 -12.02 -9.67 -5.35
C GLN A 7 -11.48 -8.58 -6.27
N HIS A 8 -10.47 -7.85 -5.82
CA HIS A 8 -9.68 -6.96 -6.68
C HIS A 8 -8.45 -7.70 -7.22
N GLN A 9 -7.99 -7.31 -8.43
CA GLN A 9 -6.76 -7.85 -9.01
C GLN A 9 -5.52 -7.46 -8.19
N PHE A 10 -5.54 -6.27 -7.60
CA PHE A 10 -4.44 -5.74 -6.80
C PHE A 10 -4.93 -5.12 -5.50
N TYR A 11 -4.12 -5.24 -4.46
CA TYR A 11 -4.33 -4.65 -3.15
C TYR A 11 -3.14 -3.78 -2.78
N CYS A 12 -3.42 -2.56 -2.30
CA CYS A 12 -2.41 -1.64 -1.77
C CYS A 12 -2.44 -1.65 -0.24
N GLY A 13 -1.32 -2.01 0.39
CA GLY A 13 -1.09 -1.86 1.81
C GLY A 13 -0.24 -0.62 2.08
N ILE A 14 -0.67 0.20 3.04
CA ILE A 14 0.08 1.39 3.47
C ILE A 14 0.30 1.29 4.98
N ASP A 15 1.56 1.34 5.39
CA ASP A 15 1.94 1.54 6.79
C ASP A 15 2.57 2.93 6.90
N HIS A 16 1.89 3.80 7.66
CA HIS A 16 2.31 5.18 7.83
C HIS A 16 2.92 5.37 9.22
N HIS A 17 4.26 5.44 9.25
CA HIS A 17 5.03 5.87 10.40
C HIS A 17 5.39 7.36 10.27
N THR A 18 5.59 8.04 11.39
CA THR A 18 5.61 9.52 11.49
C THR A 18 6.53 10.25 10.50
N ARG A 19 7.57 9.57 9.98
CA ARG A 19 8.54 10.13 9.02
C ARG A 19 8.73 9.28 7.76
N THR A 20 8.06 8.13 7.70
CA THR A 20 8.25 7.13 6.64
C THR A 20 6.94 6.41 6.38
N MET A 21 6.56 6.32 5.11
CA MET A 21 5.43 5.55 4.65
C MET A 21 5.96 4.32 3.92
N TYR A 22 5.57 3.14 4.35
CA TYR A 22 5.77 1.91 3.60
C TYR A 22 4.53 1.65 2.75
N VAL A 23 4.73 1.43 1.45
CA VAL A 23 3.68 1.09 0.50
C VAL A 23 4.01 -0.27 -0.09
N CYS A 24 3.04 -1.17 -0.14
CA CYS A 24 3.15 -2.43 -0.88
C CYS A 24 1.95 -2.63 -1.79
N ILE A 25 2.18 -3.24 -2.96
CA ILE A 25 1.13 -3.70 -3.86
C ILE A 25 1.25 -5.21 -3.95
N MET A 26 0.14 -5.90 -3.74
CA MET A 26 0.02 -7.35 -3.84
C MET A 26 -1.02 -7.72 -4.90
N ASP A 27 -0.87 -8.90 -5.51
CA ASP A 27 -1.94 -9.48 -6.31
C ASP A 27 -3.06 -10.07 -5.43
N ASN A 28 -4.07 -10.64 -6.09
CA ASN A 28 -5.22 -11.26 -5.45
C ASN A 28 -4.89 -12.52 -4.65
N GLU A 29 -3.73 -13.15 -4.89
CA GLU A 29 -3.22 -14.32 -4.17
C GLU A 29 -2.31 -13.92 -2.99
N GLY A 30 -2.07 -12.61 -2.81
CA GLY A 30 -1.24 -12.07 -1.73
C GLY A 30 0.25 -12.03 -2.05
N LYS A 31 0.65 -12.28 -3.29
CA LYS A 31 2.05 -12.13 -3.70
C LYS A 31 2.39 -10.65 -3.84
N VAL A 32 3.47 -10.23 -3.17
CA VAL A 32 3.99 -8.87 -3.27
C VAL A 32 4.56 -8.65 -4.68
N LEU A 33 4.00 -7.70 -5.40
CA LEU A 33 4.45 -7.27 -6.73
C LEU A 33 5.47 -6.15 -6.63
N THR A 34 5.25 -5.22 -5.71
CA THR A 34 6.19 -4.13 -5.41
C THR A 34 6.03 -3.65 -3.98
N HIS A 35 7.09 -3.11 -3.41
CA HIS A 35 7.06 -2.41 -2.15
C HIS A 35 8.11 -1.31 -2.11
N LYS A 36 7.79 -0.20 -1.42
CA LYS A 36 8.66 0.96 -1.31
C LYS A 36 8.54 1.59 0.07
N ASN A 37 9.69 1.97 0.63
CA ASN A 37 9.76 2.92 1.74
C ASN A 37 9.89 4.33 1.16
N ILE A 38 8.98 5.21 1.54
CA ILE A 38 8.90 6.60 1.08
C ILE A 38 9.10 7.49 2.30
N ALA A 39 10.03 8.44 2.24
CA ALA A 39 10.12 9.44 3.29
C ALA A 39 8.89 10.35 3.22
N THR A 40 8.25 10.64 4.36
CA THR A 40 7.05 11.50 4.38
C THR A 40 7.48 12.97 4.45
N THR A 41 8.28 13.39 3.48
CA THR A 41 8.62 14.80 3.23
C THR A 41 7.72 15.32 2.12
N ALA A 42 7.50 16.64 2.05
CA ALA A 42 6.66 17.23 1.01
C ALA A 42 7.23 17.02 -0.40
N GLU A 43 8.55 16.83 -0.53
CA GLU A 43 9.25 16.69 -1.80
C GLU A 43 9.12 15.27 -2.38
N ASP A 44 9.01 14.26 -1.52
CA ASP A 44 8.95 12.84 -1.90
C ASP A 44 7.52 12.32 -2.20
N LEU A 45 6.50 13.17 -1.97
CA LEU A 45 5.08 12.84 -2.15
C LEU A 45 4.51 13.34 -3.50
N ILE A 46 5.36 13.80 -4.43
CA ILE A 46 4.99 14.42 -5.72
C ILE A 46 5.32 13.50 -6.90
#